data_AF-A0A6G4AWQ2-F1
#
_entry.id   AF-A0A6G4AWQ2-F1
#
_cell.length_a   1.000
_cell.length_b   1.000
_cell.length_c   1.000
_cell.angle_alpha   90.00
_cell.angle_beta   90.00
_cell.angle_gamma   90.00
#
_symmetry.space_group_name_H-M   'P 1'
#
loop_
_entity.id
_entity.type
_entity.pdbx_description
1 polymer ?
#
loop_
_entity_poly.entity_id
_entity_poly.type
_entity_poly.pdbx_seq_one_letter_code
_entity_poly.pdbx_strand_id
1 'polypeptide(L)'
;MWRAGCLEIGHVRFGRRAGETHRRQRRQGALVRPHTLAEEAGHGGPDRIQRMLNRIEWDADEVLDDVRRYVVDNLGDPEAVLIVDDTGFLKKGTRSAGVQRQYSGTAGRTENSQTGVFLAYATGRGRTLIDRRLYLPTSWTDDRERCRRAGIGDEIAFETKVVMAKAMVRKAIADRIPFRWVTADAAYGFSKGWRFELEQADVFHVMATTRHDTVVTRWALDHPVHDLFPGLPRQKWKRRSCGEGAHGRRIYDWARVEVRPWHREDRRHWVIARRSVSGPEEISYYIAYCPADTTLDQLIRIAGSRWAVEECFQTAKQECGLDDYQVRRYPGWHRHMTLAMTAHACLTVLRARQLDTEKAETDPPSSSS
;
A
#
# COMPACT_ATOMS: atom_id res chain seq x y z
N MET A 1 -26.27 -3.28 -5.71
CA MET A 1 -25.24 -2.31 -5.29
C MET A 1 -23.82 -2.78 -5.59
N TRP A 2 -23.39 -4.00 -5.19
CA TRP A 2 -22.09 -4.60 -5.61
C TRP A 2 -21.89 -4.65 -7.13
N ARG A 3 -22.93 -5.09 -7.88
CA ARG A 3 -22.92 -5.08 -9.34
C ARG A 3 -22.70 -3.69 -9.94
N ALA A 4 -23.21 -2.61 -9.34
CA ALA A 4 -23.14 -1.28 -9.96
C ALA A 4 -21.71 -0.72 -9.95
N GLY A 5 -20.96 -0.85 -8.85
CA GLY A 5 -19.56 -0.39 -8.77
C GLY A 5 -18.60 -1.27 -9.60
N CYS A 6 -18.81 -2.59 -9.61
CA CYS A 6 -18.05 -3.47 -10.50
C CYS A 6 -18.43 -3.30 -11.98
N LEU A 7 -19.67 -2.88 -12.28
CA LEU A 7 -20.12 -2.55 -13.64
C LEU A 7 -19.58 -1.18 -14.09
N GLU A 8 -19.38 -0.19 -13.21
CA GLU A 8 -18.73 1.09 -13.58
C GLU A 8 -17.30 0.88 -14.07
N ILE A 9 -16.51 0.03 -13.40
CA ILE A 9 -15.15 -0.32 -13.84
C ILE A 9 -15.21 -1.33 -15.01
N GLY A 10 -16.20 -2.23 -15.00
CA GLY A 10 -16.37 -3.28 -16.00
C GLY A 10 -16.87 -2.80 -17.38
N HIS A 11 -17.73 -1.79 -17.44
CA HIS A 11 -18.32 -1.30 -18.70
C HIS A 11 -17.35 -0.54 -19.58
N VAL A 12 -16.29 0.03 -19.02
CA VAL A 12 -15.35 0.87 -19.78
C VAL A 12 -14.50 0.04 -20.74
N ARG A 13 -14.25 -1.26 -20.46
CA ARG A 13 -13.38 -2.09 -21.31
C ARG A 13 -13.83 -3.54 -21.56
N PHE A 14 -14.74 -4.11 -20.77
CA PHE A 14 -15.28 -5.45 -21.04
C PHE A 14 -16.54 -5.38 -21.92
N GLY A 15 -16.41 -4.85 -23.13
CA GLY A 15 -17.51 -4.68 -24.08
C GLY A 15 -18.11 -6.01 -24.58
N ARG A 16 -19.39 -6.24 -24.24
CA ARG A 16 -20.38 -7.18 -24.83
C ARG A 16 -19.88 -8.58 -25.22
N ARG A 17 -20.02 -9.55 -24.30
CA ARG A 17 -20.47 -10.96 -24.58
C ARG A 17 -20.52 -11.78 -23.28
N ALA A 18 -21.50 -11.52 -22.43
CA ALA A 18 -21.96 -12.50 -21.45
C ALA A 18 -23.46 -12.30 -21.27
N GLY A 19 -24.23 -13.21 -21.85
CA GLY A 19 -25.69 -13.20 -21.79
C GLY A 19 -26.18 -13.28 -20.35
N GLU A 20 -27.28 -12.58 -20.11
CA GLU A 20 -28.01 -12.56 -18.85
C GLU A 20 -28.41 -13.98 -18.43
N THR A 21 -28.18 -14.31 -17.17
CA THR A 21 -28.99 -15.34 -16.50
C THR A 21 -29.11 -15.00 -15.02
N HIS A 22 -30.35 -14.81 -14.60
CA HIS A 22 -30.77 -14.49 -13.24
C HIS A 22 -30.75 -15.73 -12.35
N ARG A 23 -30.15 -15.64 -11.15
CA ARG A 23 -30.69 -16.24 -9.92
C ARG A 23 -30.07 -15.62 -8.66
N ARG A 24 -30.95 -15.34 -7.69
CA ARG A 24 -30.62 -14.86 -6.33
C ARG A 24 -29.89 -15.95 -5.53
N GLN A 25 -28.79 -15.62 -4.86
CA GLN A 25 -28.56 -16.04 -3.47
C GLN A 25 -27.42 -15.26 -2.80
N ARG A 26 -27.68 -14.87 -1.54
CA ARG A 26 -26.71 -14.30 -0.60
C ARG A 26 -25.74 -15.39 -0.15
N ARG A 27 -24.42 -15.12 -0.18
CA ARG A 27 -23.40 -15.64 0.74
C ARG A 27 -22.15 -14.77 0.61
N GLN A 28 -21.71 -14.20 1.74
CA GLN A 28 -20.51 -13.38 1.86
C GLN A 28 -19.29 -14.30 1.99
N GLY A 29 -18.19 -13.92 1.32
CA GLY A 29 -16.84 -14.42 1.59
C GLY A 29 -16.44 -15.69 0.85
N ALA A 30 -16.14 -15.59 -0.46
CA ALA A 30 -15.22 -16.49 -1.18
C ALA A 30 -14.97 -16.01 -2.63
N LEU A 31 -14.86 -14.71 -2.87
CA LEU A 31 -14.57 -14.24 -4.22
C LEU A 31 -13.05 -14.38 -4.48
N VAL A 32 -12.68 -14.88 -5.66
CA VAL A 32 -11.31 -14.91 -6.21
C VAL A 32 -10.47 -16.19 -5.99
N ARG A 33 -11.09 -17.37 -6.08
CA ARG A 33 -10.42 -18.56 -6.64
C ARG A 33 -10.90 -18.79 -8.07
N PRO A 34 -10.08 -19.22 -9.05
CA PRO A 34 -10.55 -19.45 -10.43
C PRO A 34 -11.72 -20.43 -10.55
N HIS A 35 -11.80 -21.42 -9.66
CA HIS A 35 -12.92 -22.36 -9.58
C HIS A 35 -14.17 -21.67 -9.01
N THR A 36 -14.03 -20.95 -7.90
CA THR A 36 -15.14 -20.26 -7.24
C THR A 36 -15.66 -19.07 -8.05
N LEU A 37 -14.79 -18.33 -8.74
CA LEU A 37 -15.16 -17.29 -9.72
C LEU A 37 -15.94 -17.88 -10.90
N ALA A 38 -15.57 -19.08 -11.36
CA ALA A 38 -16.29 -19.75 -12.43
C ALA A 38 -17.67 -20.19 -11.95
N GLU A 39 -17.77 -20.80 -10.77
CA GLU A 39 -19.04 -21.20 -10.17
C GLU A 39 -19.96 -20.00 -9.90
N GLU A 40 -19.44 -18.91 -9.33
CA GLU A 40 -20.19 -17.67 -9.09
C GLU A 40 -20.58 -16.93 -10.38
N ALA A 41 -19.78 -17.02 -11.43
CA ALA A 41 -20.11 -16.52 -12.76
C ALA A 41 -21.02 -17.47 -13.57
N GLY A 42 -21.48 -18.58 -12.98
CA GLY A 42 -22.36 -19.55 -13.63
C GLY A 42 -21.67 -20.37 -14.74
N HIS A 43 -20.36 -20.49 -14.69
CA HIS A 43 -19.55 -21.29 -15.62
C HIS A 43 -19.34 -22.70 -15.08
N GLY A 44 -19.45 -23.72 -15.93
CA GLY A 44 -19.26 -25.12 -15.56
C GLY A 44 -17.84 -25.56 -15.22
N GLY A 45 -16.88 -24.62 -15.06
CA GLY A 45 -15.49 -24.93 -14.74
C GLY A 45 -14.54 -23.72 -14.86
N PRO A 46 -13.31 -23.82 -14.33
CA PRO A 46 -12.37 -22.70 -14.15
C PRO A 46 -11.79 -22.17 -15.46
N ASP A 47 -11.98 -22.89 -16.57
CA ASP A 47 -11.29 -22.65 -17.84
C ASP A 47 -11.53 -21.25 -18.41
N ARG A 48 -12.72 -20.68 -18.25
CA ARG A 48 -13.01 -19.32 -18.73
C ARG A 48 -12.26 -18.26 -17.93
N ILE A 49 -12.21 -18.40 -16.60
CA ILE A 49 -11.46 -17.50 -15.73
C ILE A 49 -9.95 -17.68 -15.94
N GLN A 50 -9.48 -18.91 -16.10
CA GLN A 50 -8.08 -19.18 -16.44
C GLN A 50 -7.70 -18.64 -17.82
N ARG A 51 -8.61 -18.67 -18.81
CA ARG A 51 -8.43 -18.01 -20.11
C ARG A 51 -8.40 -16.49 -19.96
N MET A 52 -9.32 -15.89 -19.20
CA MET A 52 -9.31 -14.44 -18.94
C MET A 52 -8.00 -13.97 -18.31
N LEU A 53 -7.48 -14.73 -17.34
CA LEU A 53 -6.23 -14.39 -16.66
C LEU A 53 -4.99 -14.64 -17.53
N ASN A 54 -4.94 -15.73 -18.31
CA ASN A 54 -3.70 -16.15 -18.98
C ASN A 54 -3.69 -16.04 -20.51
N ARG A 55 -4.85 -15.88 -21.17
CA ARG A 55 -4.98 -16.04 -22.63
C ARG A 55 -5.74 -14.92 -23.34
N ILE A 56 -6.72 -14.27 -22.70
CA ILE A 56 -7.43 -13.13 -23.28
C ILE A 56 -6.52 -11.90 -23.20
N GLU A 57 -6.47 -11.12 -24.27
CA GLU A 57 -5.74 -9.85 -24.34
C GLU A 57 -6.59 -8.76 -23.69
N TRP A 58 -6.26 -8.45 -22.44
CA TRP A 58 -6.57 -7.18 -21.81
C TRP A 58 -5.34 -6.73 -21.02
N ASP A 59 -5.15 -5.42 -20.97
CA ASP A 59 -4.01 -4.80 -20.30
C ASP A 59 -4.34 -4.59 -18.82
N ALA A 60 -3.52 -5.20 -17.96
CA ALA A 60 -3.71 -5.16 -16.52
C ALA A 60 -3.40 -3.78 -15.93
N ASP A 61 -2.56 -3.00 -16.60
CA ASP A 61 -2.14 -1.69 -16.16
C ASP A 61 -3.18 -0.64 -16.58
N GLU A 62 -3.83 -0.82 -17.73
CA GLU A 62 -4.99 0.00 -18.12
C GLU A 62 -6.17 -0.13 -17.14
N VAL A 63 -6.50 -1.37 -16.73
CA VAL A 63 -7.55 -1.58 -15.72
C VAL A 63 -7.11 -1.07 -14.35
N LEU A 64 -5.82 -1.15 -14.03
CA LEU A 64 -5.30 -0.56 -12.80
C LEU A 64 -5.46 0.97 -12.81
N ASP A 65 -5.24 1.63 -13.94
CA ASP A 65 -5.49 3.06 -14.10
C ASP A 65 -6.99 3.40 -13.89
N ASP A 66 -7.91 2.55 -14.38
CA ASP A 66 -9.35 2.68 -14.12
C ASP A 66 -9.69 2.49 -12.63
N VAL A 67 -9.02 1.55 -11.94
CA VAL A 67 -9.15 1.39 -10.48
C VAL A 67 -8.67 2.64 -9.74
N ARG A 68 -7.53 3.23 -10.14
CA ARG A 68 -7.03 4.46 -9.49
C ARG A 68 -8.04 5.61 -9.66
N ARG A 69 -8.57 5.79 -10.87
CA ARG A 69 -9.60 6.80 -11.16
C ARG A 69 -10.82 6.60 -10.26
N TYR A 70 -11.36 5.38 -10.21
CA TYR A 70 -12.51 5.05 -9.36
C TYR A 70 -12.24 5.34 -7.87
N VAL A 71 -11.03 5.02 -7.38
CA VAL A 71 -10.63 5.32 -5.99
C VAL A 71 -10.57 6.83 -5.75
N VAL A 72 -9.97 7.60 -6.66
CA VAL A 72 -9.86 9.06 -6.55
C VAL A 72 -11.24 9.72 -6.58
N ASP A 73 -12.11 9.31 -7.50
CA ASP A 73 -13.46 9.88 -7.63
C ASP A 73 -14.33 9.68 -6.39
N ASN A 74 -14.06 8.62 -5.61
CA ASN A 74 -14.90 8.23 -4.47
C ASN A 74 -14.29 8.51 -3.10
N LEU A 75 -12.96 8.39 -2.98
CA LEU A 75 -12.22 8.48 -1.73
C LEU A 75 -11.19 9.61 -1.73
N GLY A 76 -11.02 10.32 -2.84
CA GLY A 76 -10.02 11.36 -3.04
C GLY A 76 -10.01 12.39 -1.91
N ASP A 77 -8.82 12.62 -1.36
CA ASP A 77 -8.61 13.53 -0.24
C ASP A 77 -7.23 14.21 -0.42
N PRO A 78 -7.15 15.55 -0.46
CA PRO A 78 -5.87 16.25 -0.52
C PRO A 78 -4.95 15.89 0.64
N GLU A 79 -5.48 15.51 1.82
CA GLU A 79 -4.71 15.10 2.99
C GLU A 79 -4.37 13.61 3.01
N ALA A 80 -4.65 12.87 1.93
CA ALA A 80 -4.40 11.43 1.86
C ALA A 80 -2.92 11.08 2.06
N VAL A 81 -2.73 9.85 2.54
CA VAL A 81 -1.42 9.24 2.77
C VAL A 81 -1.20 8.10 1.78
N LEU A 82 -0.15 8.22 0.99
CA LEU A 82 0.41 7.14 0.21
C LEU A 82 1.31 6.28 1.09
N ILE A 83 1.07 4.97 1.12
CA ILE A 83 1.81 4.03 1.95
C ILE A 83 2.43 2.96 1.05
N VAL A 84 3.76 2.86 1.04
CA VAL A 84 4.47 1.81 0.33
C VAL A 84 4.81 0.68 1.29
N ASP A 85 4.49 -0.54 0.88
CA ASP A 85 4.87 -1.76 1.59
C ASP A 85 4.91 -2.96 0.63
N ASP A 86 5.53 -4.06 1.04
CA ASP A 86 5.52 -5.30 0.30
C ASP A 86 4.94 -6.48 1.07
N THR A 87 4.34 -7.41 0.33
CA THR A 87 3.85 -8.67 0.90
C THR A 87 4.37 -9.86 0.11
N GLY A 88 4.70 -10.92 0.84
CA GLY A 88 5.08 -12.21 0.30
C GLY A 88 3.87 -13.10 0.00
N PHE A 89 3.99 -13.91 -1.04
CA PHE A 89 3.02 -14.94 -1.45
C PHE A 89 3.75 -16.28 -1.52
N LEU A 90 3.42 -17.21 -0.62
CA LEU A 90 4.05 -18.53 -0.58
C LEU A 90 3.77 -19.32 -1.86
N LYS A 91 4.79 -19.97 -2.40
CA LYS A 91 4.68 -20.79 -3.62
C LYS A 91 5.44 -22.10 -3.49
N LYS A 92 4.95 -23.11 -4.20
CA LYS A 92 5.63 -24.39 -4.38
C LYS A 92 6.26 -24.45 -5.78
N GLY A 93 7.49 -24.94 -5.86
CA GLY A 93 8.25 -25.07 -7.11
C GLY A 93 8.93 -23.77 -7.58
N THR A 94 9.58 -23.83 -8.75
CA THR A 94 10.52 -22.79 -9.23
C THR A 94 10.04 -22.06 -10.50
N ARG A 95 8.85 -22.40 -11.01
CA ARG A 95 8.39 -21.95 -12.33
C ARG A 95 7.54 -20.67 -12.34
N SER A 96 7.05 -20.21 -11.18
CA SER A 96 6.25 -18.98 -11.11
C SER A 96 7.14 -17.74 -11.17
N ALA A 97 6.78 -16.75 -12.00
CA ALA A 97 7.55 -15.51 -12.18
C ALA A 97 8.00 -14.90 -10.84
N GLY A 98 9.28 -14.55 -10.70
CA GLY A 98 9.82 -13.92 -9.47
C GLY A 98 9.86 -14.81 -8.22
N VAL A 99 9.54 -16.11 -8.32
CA VAL A 99 9.62 -17.02 -7.18
C VAL A 99 11.06 -17.36 -6.82
N GLN A 100 11.41 -17.19 -5.56
CA GLN A 100 12.67 -17.68 -4.99
C GLN A 100 12.55 -17.87 -3.48
N ARG A 101 13.55 -18.49 -2.85
CA ARG A 101 13.70 -18.45 -1.39
C ARG A 101 14.10 -17.04 -0.97
N GLN A 102 13.18 -16.32 -0.35
CA GLN A 102 13.38 -14.96 0.14
C GLN A 102 12.58 -14.74 1.41
N TYR A 103 12.96 -13.72 2.17
CA TYR A 103 12.21 -13.36 3.37
C TYR A 103 10.78 -12.98 2.99
N SER A 104 9.81 -13.67 3.58
CA SER A 104 8.39 -13.36 3.42
C SER A 104 7.89 -12.76 4.73
N GLY A 105 7.53 -11.48 4.71
CA GLY A 105 6.96 -10.81 5.88
C GLY A 105 5.71 -11.51 6.41
N THR A 106 4.88 -12.07 5.52
CA THR A 106 3.70 -12.85 5.92
C THR A 106 4.03 -14.17 6.62
N ALA A 107 5.15 -14.82 6.26
CA ALA A 107 5.57 -16.07 6.90
C ALA A 107 6.50 -15.86 8.10
N GLY A 108 7.05 -14.66 8.27
CA GLY A 108 8.07 -14.35 9.30
C GLY A 108 9.40 -15.07 9.10
N ARG A 109 9.61 -15.70 7.94
CA ARG A 109 10.80 -16.53 7.65
C ARG A 109 11.14 -16.53 6.17
N THR A 110 12.37 -16.97 5.86
CA THR A 110 12.83 -17.20 4.50
C THR A 110 12.21 -18.45 3.92
N GLU A 111 11.34 -18.26 2.93
CA GLU A 111 10.66 -19.35 2.23
C GLU A 111 10.52 -19.07 0.74
N ASN A 112 10.22 -20.12 0.00
CA ASN A 112 9.94 -19.99 -1.43
C ASN A 112 8.65 -19.18 -1.64
N SER A 113 8.80 -17.97 -2.15
CA SER A 113 7.72 -17.00 -2.27
C SER A 113 7.93 -16.04 -3.43
N GLN A 114 6.84 -15.42 -3.88
CA GLN A 114 6.86 -14.21 -4.70
C GLN A 114 6.68 -13.00 -3.79
N THR A 115 7.23 -11.85 -4.14
CA THR A 115 7.04 -10.61 -3.38
C THR A 115 6.42 -9.55 -4.28
N GLY A 116 5.27 -9.01 -3.87
CA GLY A 116 4.67 -7.85 -4.53
C GLY A 116 4.92 -6.60 -3.71
N VAL A 117 5.37 -5.52 -4.36
CA VAL A 117 5.41 -4.17 -3.82
C VAL A 117 4.09 -3.49 -4.16
N PHE A 118 3.43 -2.87 -3.18
CA PHE A 118 2.12 -2.26 -3.33
C PHE A 118 2.14 -0.81 -2.84
N LEU A 119 1.27 0.01 -3.43
CA LEU A 119 0.98 1.37 -2.98
C LEU A 119 -0.45 1.39 -2.46
N ALA A 120 -0.60 1.62 -1.16
CA ALA A 120 -1.88 1.89 -0.54
C ALA A 120 -2.19 3.39 -0.55
N TYR A 121 -3.48 3.69 -0.68
CA TYR A 121 -4.08 5.01 -0.59
C TYR A 121 -4.99 5.03 0.63
N ALA A 122 -4.66 5.86 1.63
CA ALA A 122 -5.41 5.96 2.88
C ALA A 122 -5.93 7.38 3.10
N THR A 123 -7.22 7.50 3.38
CA THR A 123 -7.93 8.75 3.68
C THR A 123 -8.78 8.60 4.94
N GLY A 124 -9.42 9.69 5.38
CA GLY A 124 -10.37 9.63 6.49
C GLY A 124 -11.59 8.74 6.22
N ARG A 125 -11.89 8.44 4.94
CA ARG A 125 -13.08 7.67 4.52
C ARG A 125 -12.79 6.19 4.28
N GLY A 126 -11.52 5.82 4.09
CA GLY A 126 -11.14 4.43 3.84
C GLY A 126 -9.70 4.27 3.40
N ARG A 127 -9.28 3.02 3.20
CA ARG A 127 -7.97 2.64 2.67
C ARG A 127 -8.11 1.53 1.65
N THR A 128 -7.29 1.59 0.59
CA THR A 128 -7.26 0.58 -0.46
C THR A 128 -5.90 0.56 -1.18
N LEU A 129 -5.70 -0.40 -2.09
CA LEU A 129 -4.49 -0.52 -2.90
C LEU A 129 -4.72 0.14 -4.26
N ILE A 130 -3.79 0.98 -4.71
CA ILE A 130 -3.88 1.74 -5.97
C ILE A 130 -2.76 1.41 -6.96
N ASP A 131 -1.69 0.75 -6.54
CA ASP A 131 -0.64 0.30 -7.45
C ASP A 131 0.02 -1.00 -6.94
N ARG A 132 0.62 -1.76 -7.85
CA ARG A 132 1.18 -3.09 -7.62
C ARG A 132 2.32 -3.39 -8.59
N ARG A 133 3.42 -3.96 -8.09
CA ARG A 133 4.51 -4.47 -8.92
C ARG A 133 5.08 -5.77 -8.36
N LEU A 134 5.38 -6.72 -9.24
CA LEU A 134 6.05 -7.95 -8.87
C LEU A 134 7.56 -7.72 -8.79
N TYR A 135 8.18 -7.97 -7.63
CA TYR A 135 9.62 -7.92 -7.48
C TYR A 135 10.27 -9.11 -8.19
N LEU A 136 11.21 -8.82 -9.10
CA LEU A 136 11.99 -9.81 -9.83
C LEU A 136 13.44 -9.77 -9.32
N PRO A 137 13.91 -10.83 -8.63
CA PRO A 137 15.30 -10.91 -8.18
C PRO A 137 16.26 -11.16 -9.35
N THR A 138 17.55 -10.89 -9.13
CA THR A 138 18.61 -11.15 -10.13
C THR A 138 18.62 -12.61 -10.62
N SER A 139 18.33 -13.56 -9.74
CA SER A 139 18.16 -14.99 -10.07
C SER A 139 17.07 -15.28 -11.13
N TRP A 140 16.21 -14.32 -11.42
CA TRP A 140 15.26 -14.35 -12.52
C TRP A 140 15.75 -13.50 -13.70
N THR A 141 16.11 -12.25 -13.47
CA THR A 141 16.47 -11.32 -14.57
C THR A 141 17.76 -11.71 -15.30
N ASP A 142 18.62 -12.50 -14.68
CA ASP A 142 19.86 -12.99 -15.29
C ASP A 142 19.63 -14.26 -16.13
N ASP A 143 18.46 -14.92 -16.00
CA ASP A 143 18.04 -16.08 -16.79
C ASP A 143 16.93 -15.68 -17.78
N ARG A 144 17.35 -15.19 -18.96
CA ARG A 144 16.41 -14.68 -19.99
C ARG A 144 15.50 -15.75 -20.55
N GLU A 145 15.95 -17.00 -20.65
CA GLU A 145 15.07 -18.09 -21.08
C GLU A 145 13.96 -18.35 -20.06
N ARG A 146 14.28 -18.34 -18.76
CA ARG A 146 13.29 -18.47 -17.69
C ARG A 146 12.33 -17.30 -17.67
N CYS A 147 12.80 -16.08 -17.89
CA CYS A 147 11.96 -14.90 -18.08
C CYS A 147 10.96 -15.10 -19.22
N ARG A 148 11.43 -15.43 -20.43
CA ARG A 148 10.57 -15.65 -21.60
C ARG A 148 9.54 -16.77 -21.37
N ARG A 149 9.94 -17.89 -20.72
CA ARG A 149 9.00 -18.98 -20.35
C ARG A 149 7.89 -18.51 -19.40
N ALA A 150 8.18 -17.55 -18.52
CA ALA A 150 7.21 -16.94 -17.62
C ALA A 150 6.47 -15.74 -18.23
N GLY A 151 6.78 -15.33 -19.47
CA GLY A 151 6.19 -14.17 -20.13
C GLY A 151 6.71 -12.83 -19.59
N ILE A 152 7.93 -12.79 -19.07
CA ILE A 152 8.64 -11.56 -18.70
C ILE A 152 9.39 -11.10 -19.96
N GLY A 153 9.19 -9.85 -20.38
CA GLY A 153 9.86 -9.26 -21.53
C GLY A 153 11.35 -9.04 -21.32
N ASP A 154 12.12 -8.98 -22.40
CA ASP A 154 13.57 -8.83 -22.36
C ASP A 154 13.99 -7.43 -21.89
N GLU A 155 13.11 -6.44 -22.05
CA GLU A 155 13.24 -5.07 -21.55
C GLU A 155 13.16 -4.96 -20.02
N ILE A 156 12.59 -5.96 -19.35
CA ILE A 156 12.44 -5.96 -17.89
C ILE A 156 13.79 -6.32 -17.26
N ALA A 157 14.44 -5.31 -16.67
CA ALA A 157 15.70 -5.45 -15.94
C ALA A 157 15.46 -5.60 -14.43
N PHE A 158 16.53 -5.92 -13.70
CA PHE A 158 16.50 -5.92 -12.24
C PHE A 158 16.25 -4.51 -11.70
N GLU A 159 15.28 -4.38 -10.81
CA GLU A 159 15.03 -3.16 -10.05
C GLU A 159 14.94 -3.49 -8.55
N THR A 160 15.55 -2.66 -7.72
CA THR A 160 15.35 -2.77 -6.27
C THR A 160 13.93 -2.36 -5.90
N LYS A 161 13.38 -2.90 -4.81
CA LYS A 161 12.05 -2.51 -4.33
C LYS A 161 11.91 -0.99 -4.11
N VAL A 162 12.99 -0.32 -3.69
CA VAL A 162 13.02 1.14 -3.54
C VAL A 162 12.85 1.86 -4.88
N VAL A 163 13.51 1.38 -5.94
CA VAL A 163 13.32 1.95 -7.30
C VAL A 163 11.87 1.75 -7.77
N MET A 164 11.29 0.57 -7.51
CA MET A 164 9.89 0.29 -7.82
C MET A 164 8.95 1.23 -7.07
N ALA A 165 9.14 1.41 -5.76
CA ALA A 165 8.37 2.32 -4.92
C ALA A 165 8.44 3.77 -5.40
N LYS A 166 9.65 4.25 -5.75
CA LYS A 166 9.86 5.57 -6.35
C LYS A 166 9.05 5.74 -7.62
N ALA A 167 9.08 4.75 -8.52
CA ALA A 167 8.33 4.79 -9.76
C ALA A 167 6.81 4.83 -9.54
N MET A 168 6.29 4.09 -8.55
CA MET A 168 4.87 4.10 -8.18
C MET A 168 4.44 5.49 -7.65
N VAL A 169 5.23 6.11 -6.77
CA VAL A 169 4.93 7.46 -6.27
C VAL A 169 5.08 8.53 -7.35
N ARG A 170 6.10 8.44 -8.21
CA ARG A 170 6.24 9.34 -9.37
C ARG A 170 5.04 9.27 -10.29
N LYS A 171 4.52 8.07 -10.56
CA LYS A 171 3.31 7.89 -11.36
C LYS A 171 2.09 8.51 -10.66
N ALA A 172 1.94 8.33 -9.35
CA ALA A 172 0.86 8.99 -8.60
C ALA A 172 0.93 10.54 -8.67
N ILE A 173 2.14 11.13 -8.64
CA ILE A 173 2.36 12.57 -8.84
C ILE A 173 1.97 12.98 -10.27
N ALA A 174 2.46 12.25 -11.28
CA ALA A 174 2.21 12.52 -12.69
C ALA A 174 0.71 12.43 -13.04
N ASP A 175 0.02 11.43 -12.48
CA ASP A 175 -1.41 11.19 -12.63
C ASP A 175 -2.26 12.18 -11.78
N ARG A 176 -1.62 13.09 -11.02
CA ARG A 176 -2.26 14.08 -10.14
C ARG A 176 -3.24 13.47 -9.14
N ILE A 177 -2.90 12.30 -8.60
CA ILE A 177 -3.66 11.70 -7.51
C ILE A 177 -3.63 12.68 -6.32
N PRO A 178 -4.77 13.02 -5.70
CA PRO A 178 -4.78 13.92 -4.54
C PRO A 178 -4.18 13.20 -3.33
N PHE A 179 -3.04 13.68 -2.86
CA PHE A 179 -2.43 13.26 -1.60
C PHE A 179 -1.46 14.34 -1.13
N ARG A 180 -1.06 14.26 0.14
CA ARG A 180 -0.11 15.20 0.72
C ARG A 180 1.06 14.51 1.42
N TRP A 181 0.87 13.25 1.83
CA TRP A 181 1.84 12.54 2.64
C TRP A 181 2.27 11.22 1.99
N VAL A 182 3.54 10.87 2.17
CA VAL A 182 4.08 9.53 1.88
C VAL A 182 4.64 8.92 3.17
N THR A 183 4.39 7.64 3.39
CA THR A 183 5.03 6.86 4.45
C THR A 183 5.45 5.48 3.93
N ALA A 184 6.47 4.91 4.56
CA ALA A 184 6.98 3.59 4.26
C ALA A 184 7.74 3.05 5.49
N ASP A 185 7.95 1.74 5.51
CA ASP A 185 8.76 1.08 6.54
C ASP A 185 10.26 1.37 6.39
N ALA A 186 11.07 0.80 7.29
CA ALA A 186 12.51 1.00 7.30
C ALA A 186 13.25 0.33 6.13
N ALA A 187 12.62 -0.64 5.43
CA ALA A 187 13.17 -1.26 4.23
C ALA A 187 13.11 -0.35 3.00
N TYR A 188 12.32 0.73 3.05
CA TYR A 188 12.32 1.78 2.02
C TYR A 188 12.81 3.13 2.54
N GLY A 189 12.40 3.51 3.75
CA GLY A 189 12.62 4.85 4.30
C GLY A 189 14.06 5.19 4.66
N PHE A 190 14.94 4.17 4.76
CA PHE A 190 16.38 4.40 4.91
C PHE A 190 16.99 5.12 3.70
N SER A 191 16.37 5.02 2.52
CA SER A 191 16.86 5.62 1.28
C SER A 191 16.86 7.16 1.34
N LYS A 192 18.04 7.74 1.59
CA LYS A 192 18.27 9.21 1.53
C LYS A 192 17.88 9.78 0.17
N GLY A 193 18.20 9.07 -0.91
CA GLY A 193 17.88 9.50 -2.27
C GLY A 193 16.38 9.51 -2.57
N TRP A 194 15.57 8.68 -1.91
CA TRP A 194 14.11 8.76 -2.04
C TRP A 194 13.54 9.92 -1.23
N ARG A 195 13.98 10.09 0.02
CA ARG A 195 13.60 11.23 0.87
C ARG A 195 13.88 12.57 0.17
N PHE A 196 15.08 12.72 -0.38
CA PHE A 196 15.47 13.91 -1.13
C PHE A 196 14.59 14.16 -2.35
N GLU A 197 14.23 13.12 -3.09
CA GLU A 197 13.37 13.27 -4.26
C GLU A 197 11.93 13.70 -3.89
N LEU A 198 11.38 13.18 -2.80
CA LEU A 198 10.09 13.64 -2.29
C LEU A 198 10.15 15.10 -1.86
N GLU A 199 11.25 15.53 -1.22
CA GLU A 199 11.47 16.93 -0.88
C GLU A 199 11.52 17.83 -2.12
N GLN A 200 12.19 17.40 -3.19
CA GLN A 200 12.24 18.15 -4.46
C GLN A 200 10.87 18.27 -5.12
N ALA A 201 10.02 17.26 -4.96
CA ALA A 201 8.63 17.27 -5.42
C ALA A 201 7.67 17.98 -4.43
N ASP A 202 8.19 18.55 -3.34
CA ASP A 202 7.44 19.14 -2.22
C ASP A 202 6.36 18.21 -1.63
N VAL A 203 6.65 16.91 -1.61
CA VAL A 203 5.81 15.87 -1.02
C VAL A 203 6.26 15.63 0.42
N PHE A 204 5.34 15.82 1.36
CA PHE A 204 5.62 15.58 2.77
C PHE A 204 5.70 14.09 3.06
N HIS A 205 6.56 13.73 4.02
CA HIS A 205 6.72 12.33 4.36
C HIS A 205 7.05 12.13 5.83
N VAL A 206 6.67 10.96 6.34
CA VAL A 206 7.15 10.40 7.60
C VAL A 206 7.54 8.96 7.33
N MET A 207 8.83 8.69 7.20
CA MET A 207 9.35 7.38 6.81
C MET A 207 10.07 6.72 7.97
N ALA A 208 9.79 5.45 8.25
CA ALA A 208 10.58 4.70 9.22
C ALA A 208 12.02 4.53 8.70
N THR A 209 12.99 4.51 9.60
CA THR A 209 14.40 4.32 9.25
C THR A 209 15.09 3.41 10.26
N THR A 210 16.33 3.04 9.94
CA THR A 210 17.16 2.22 10.84
C THR A 210 17.82 3.09 11.91
N ARG A 211 18.16 2.50 13.06
CA ARG A 211 18.86 3.21 14.14
C ARG A 211 20.22 3.80 13.74
N HIS A 212 20.85 3.24 12.70
CA HIS A 212 22.17 3.64 12.20
C HIS A 212 22.10 4.62 11.03
N ASP A 213 20.89 5.01 10.59
CA ASP A 213 20.74 6.10 9.62
C ASP A 213 21.35 7.39 10.20
N THR A 214 21.89 8.23 9.33
CA THR A 214 22.57 9.47 9.72
C THR A 214 21.85 10.69 9.16
N VAL A 215 21.86 11.76 9.94
CA VAL A 215 21.23 13.03 9.62
C VAL A 215 22.18 14.19 9.88
N VAL A 216 22.00 15.26 9.12
CA VAL A 216 22.71 16.52 9.37
C VAL A 216 22.08 17.20 10.57
N THR A 217 22.90 17.63 11.52
CA THR A 217 22.53 18.46 12.66
C THR A 217 23.35 19.75 12.62
N ARG A 218 23.11 20.66 13.57
CA ARG A 218 23.93 21.87 13.74
C ARG A 218 25.41 21.60 14.07
N TRP A 219 25.75 20.37 14.49
CA TRP A 219 27.10 20.04 14.99
C TRP A 219 27.82 18.97 14.17
N ALA A 220 27.10 18.19 13.38
CA ALA A 220 27.64 17.05 12.64
C ALA A 220 26.85 16.81 11.35
N LEU A 221 27.56 16.52 10.27
CA LEU A 221 26.96 16.19 8.97
C LEU A 221 26.39 14.77 8.95
N ASP A 222 27.03 13.84 9.67
CA ASP A 222 26.62 12.44 9.78
C ASP A 222 26.38 12.05 11.24
N HIS A 223 25.32 12.58 11.85
CA HIS A 223 24.93 12.22 13.21
C HIS A 223 23.99 11.01 13.18
N PRO A 224 24.29 9.89 13.87
CA PRO A 224 23.37 8.75 13.96
C PRO A 224 22.05 9.15 14.62
N VAL A 225 20.93 8.67 14.09
CA VAL A 225 19.59 9.04 14.60
C VAL A 225 19.37 8.59 16.04
N HIS A 226 19.91 7.44 16.43
CA HIS A 226 19.71 6.91 17.78
C HIS A 226 20.44 7.71 18.87
N ASP A 227 21.51 8.42 18.52
CA ASP A 227 22.28 9.23 19.47
C ASP A 227 21.57 10.54 19.83
N LEU A 228 20.50 10.91 19.12
CA LEU A 228 19.75 12.15 19.37
C LEU A 228 18.85 12.09 20.61
N PHE A 229 18.56 10.90 21.13
CA PHE A 229 17.51 10.67 22.13
C PHE A 229 17.98 10.33 23.56
N PRO A 230 19.14 9.68 23.81
CA PRO A 230 19.57 9.32 25.16
C PRO A 230 19.65 10.50 26.14
N GLY A 231 20.02 11.69 25.65
CA GLY A 231 20.13 12.91 26.46
C GLY A 231 18.84 13.74 26.57
N LEU A 232 17.71 13.31 25.98
CA LEU A 232 16.49 14.10 26.00
C LEU A 232 15.81 14.07 27.38
N PRO A 233 15.44 15.24 27.94
CA PRO A 233 14.68 15.29 29.18
C PRO A 233 13.37 14.52 29.08
N ARG A 234 12.94 13.88 30.17
CA ARG A 234 11.71 13.07 30.23
C ARG A 234 10.47 13.85 29.74
N GLN A 235 10.42 15.16 29.95
CA GLN A 235 9.31 16.02 29.54
C GLN A 235 9.17 16.15 28.01
N LYS A 236 10.24 15.88 27.24
CA LYS A 236 10.21 15.87 25.77
C LYS A 236 9.53 14.62 25.20
N TRP A 237 9.48 13.54 25.97
CA TRP A 237 8.72 12.35 25.63
C TRP A 237 7.24 12.55 25.95
N LYS A 238 6.38 12.40 24.95
CA LYS A 238 4.93 12.56 25.05
C LYS A 238 4.25 11.23 24.80
N ARG A 239 3.44 10.79 25.77
CA ARG A 239 2.59 9.62 25.61
C ARG A 239 1.43 9.95 24.68
N ARG A 240 1.34 9.24 23.56
CA ARG A 240 0.34 9.49 22.50
C ARG A 240 -0.05 8.19 21.82
N SER A 241 -1.26 8.19 21.25
CA SER A 241 -1.72 7.08 20.42
C SER A 241 -1.38 7.34 18.95
N CYS A 242 -0.93 6.30 18.23
CA CYS A 242 -0.75 6.34 16.78
C CYS A 242 -1.92 5.69 16.02
N GLY A 243 -3.11 5.67 16.64
CA GLY A 243 -4.32 5.09 16.10
C GLY A 243 -4.82 3.87 16.85
N GLU A 244 -6.01 3.41 16.47
CA GLU A 244 -6.63 2.19 17.00
C GLU A 244 -5.88 0.94 16.50
N GLY A 245 -5.79 -0.09 17.34
CA GLY A 245 -5.22 -1.39 16.99
C GLY A 245 -6.15 -2.51 17.43
N ALA A 246 -5.80 -3.76 17.08
CA ALA A 246 -6.63 -4.95 17.38
C ALA A 246 -6.91 -5.15 18.89
N HIS A 247 -6.03 -4.62 19.77
CA HIS A 247 -6.17 -4.67 21.23
C HIS A 247 -6.47 -3.29 21.84
N GLY A 248 -7.07 -2.38 21.06
CA GLY A 248 -7.35 -1.00 21.45
C GLY A 248 -6.25 -0.02 21.03
N ARG A 249 -6.29 1.19 21.62
CA ARG A 249 -5.39 2.29 21.26
C ARG A 249 -3.93 1.89 21.38
N ARG A 250 -3.17 2.11 20.30
CA ARG A 250 -1.73 1.86 20.25
C ARG A 250 -0.99 3.04 20.89
N ILE A 251 -0.73 2.93 22.19
CA ILE A 251 -0.11 3.98 23.00
C ILE A 251 1.41 3.75 23.08
N TYR A 252 2.17 4.78 22.72
CA TYR A 252 3.63 4.81 22.81
C TYR A 252 4.11 6.12 23.41
N ASP A 253 5.36 6.15 23.85
CA ASP A 253 6.05 7.40 24.17
C ASP A 253 6.78 7.89 22.92
N TRP A 254 6.53 9.13 22.53
CA TRP A 254 7.07 9.76 21.32
C TRP A 254 7.92 10.97 21.66
N ALA A 255 9.01 11.16 20.93
CA ALA A 255 9.81 12.38 20.97
C ALA A 255 10.21 12.79 19.55
N ARG A 256 10.47 14.08 19.34
CA ARG A 256 11.02 14.59 18.08
C ARG A 256 12.19 15.55 18.33
N VAL A 257 13.18 15.51 17.45
CA VAL A 257 14.34 16.39 17.43
C VAL A 257 14.44 17.01 16.04
N GLU A 258 14.59 18.33 15.98
CA GLU A 258 14.75 19.04 14.71
C GLU A 258 16.14 18.78 14.15
N VAL A 259 16.22 18.53 12.85
CA VAL A 259 17.46 18.26 12.14
C VAL A 259 17.53 19.10 10.87
N ARG A 260 18.68 19.09 10.21
CA ARG A 260 18.97 19.88 8.99
C ARG A 260 18.61 21.35 9.18
N PRO A 261 19.25 22.09 10.09
CA PRO A 261 18.82 23.44 10.49
C PRO A 261 18.81 24.47 9.34
N TRP A 262 19.48 24.19 8.23
CA TRP A 262 19.48 25.02 7.02
C TRP A 262 18.46 24.50 6.02
N HIS A 263 17.20 24.87 6.22
CA HIS A 263 16.08 24.55 5.34
C HIS A 263 15.17 25.78 5.19
N ARG A 264 14.21 25.72 4.26
CA ARG A 264 13.25 26.81 4.03
C ARG A 264 12.40 27.08 5.28
N GLU A 265 12.09 28.34 5.57
CA GLU A 265 11.35 28.72 6.78
C GLU A 265 9.95 28.06 6.90
N ASP A 266 9.31 27.73 5.78
CA ASP A 266 7.99 27.12 5.69
C ASP A 266 7.98 25.59 5.78
N ARG A 267 9.15 24.97 5.96
CA ARG A 267 9.33 23.52 6.07
C ARG A 267 10.08 23.18 7.35
N ARG A 268 10.02 21.94 7.79
CA ARG A 268 10.82 21.42 8.91
C ARG A 268 11.25 20.00 8.62
N HIS A 269 12.42 19.64 9.16
CA HIS A 269 12.92 18.27 9.17
C HIS A 269 13.02 17.76 10.61
N TRP A 270 12.41 16.60 10.87
CA TRP A 270 12.41 15.99 12.19
C TRP A 270 12.95 14.57 12.15
N VAL A 271 13.70 14.19 13.19
CA VAL A 271 13.81 12.78 13.59
C VAL A 271 12.80 12.55 14.69
N ILE A 272 12.01 11.49 14.55
CA ILE A 272 10.99 11.10 15.53
C ILE A 272 11.39 9.75 16.10
N ALA A 273 11.39 9.63 17.42
CA ALA A 273 11.53 8.35 18.11
C ALA A 273 10.18 7.91 18.70
N ARG A 274 9.92 6.62 18.60
CA ARG A 274 8.80 5.93 19.23
C ARG A 274 9.36 4.80 20.08
N ARG A 275 9.02 4.75 21.37
CA ARG A 275 9.36 3.62 22.24
C ARG A 275 8.14 3.01 22.89
N SER A 276 8.22 1.71 23.18
CA SER A 276 7.20 1.01 23.95
C SER A 276 7.09 1.58 25.37
N VAL A 277 5.87 1.60 25.91
CA VAL A 277 5.63 1.99 27.31
C VAL A 277 6.18 0.94 28.27
N SER A 278 6.08 -0.35 27.92
CA SER A 278 6.58 -1.46 28.72
C SER A 278 8.06 -1.77 28.47
N GLY A 279 8.57 -1.44 27.29
CA GLY A 279 9.96 -1.69 26.87
C GLY A 279 10.61 -0.41 26.32
N PRO A 280 11.04 0.53 27.17
CA PRO A 280 11.52 1.85 26.73
C PRO A 280 12.83 1.80 25.93
N GLU A 281 13.56 0.69 25.97
CA GLU A 281 14.78 0.45 25.19
C GLU A 281 14.48 0.11 23.71
N GLU A 282 13.26 -0.35 23.41
CA GLU A 282 12.83 -0.69 22.05
C GLU A 282 12.37 0.56 21.31
N ILE A 283 13.31 1.22 20.65
CA ILE A 283 13.05 2.48 19.94
C ILE A 283 13.00 2.26 18.43
N SER A 284 11.90 2.69 17.81
CA SER A 284 11.77 2.85 16.36
C SER A 284 11.98 4.31 15.98
N TYR A 285 12.65 4.56 14.86
CA TYR A 285 12.98 5.91 14.38
C TYR A 285 12.28 6.21 13.06
N TYR A 286 11.91 7.48 12.89
CA TYR A 286 11.31 8.00 11.67
C TYR A 286 11.97 9.31 11.26
N ILE A 287 12.01 9.57 9.96
CA ILE A 287 12.45 10.83 9.37
C ILE A 287 11.25 11.51 8.76
N ALA A 288 11.04 12.78 9.12
CA ALA A 288 9.94 13.56 8.61
C ALA A 288 10.41 14.83 7.90
N TYR A 289 9.76 15.13 6.78
CA TYR A 289 9.76 16.42 6.10
C TYR A 289 8.32 16.91 6.03
N CYS A 290 8.06 18.10 6.58
CA CYS A 290 6.70 18.59 6.76
C CYS A 290 6.62 20.13 6.74
N PRO A 291 5.42 20.72 6.61
CA PRO A 291 5.17 22.13 6.88
C PRO A 291 5.60 22.56 8.28
N ALA A 292 5.96 23.84 8.44
CA ALA A 292 6.45 24.37 9.72
C ALA A 292 5.43 24.32 10.87
N ASP A 293 4.14 24.37 10.58
CA ASP A 293 3.03 24.32 11.54
C ASP A 293 2.62 22.88 11.93
N THR A 294 3.29 21.86 11.38
CA THR A 294 2.93 20.46 11.63
C THR A 294 3.13 20.06 13.09
N THR A 295 2.03 19.64 13.73
CA THR A 295 2.03 19.20 15.12
C THR A 295 2.65 17.81 15.28
N LEU A 296 3.11 17.49 16.50
CA LEU A 296 3.58 16.13 16.79
C LEU A 296 2.47 15.09 16.59
N ASP A 297 1.24 15.40 16.96
CA ASP A 297 0.10 14.48 16.81
C ASP A 297 -0.19 14.17 15.32
N GLN A 298 -0.03 15.15 14.43
CA GLN A 298 -0.14 14.92 12.99
C GLN A 298 0.98 13.99 12.48
N LEU A 299 2.23 14.23 12.88
CA LEU A 299 3.35 13.34 12.50
C LEU A 299 3.15 11.90 13.00
N ILE A 300 2.64 11.74 14.23
CA ILE A 300 2.31 10.45 14.83
C ILE A 300 1.18 9.76 14.04
N ARG A 301 0.16 10.51 13.62
CA ARG A 301 -0.91 9.98 12.77
C ARG A 301 -0.36 9.44 11.45
N ILE A 302 0.49 10.20 10.75
CA ILE A 302 1.08 9.77 9.47
C ILE A 302 1.99 8.55 9.66
N ALA A 303 2.84 8.53 10.70
CA ALA A 303 3.64 7.34 11.04
C ALA A 303 2.76 6.11 11.35
N GLY A 304 1.62 6.34 12.03
CA GLY A 304 0.63 5.33 12.36
C GLY A 304 -0.16 4.81 11.15
N SER A 305 -0.32 5.62 10.10
CA SER A 305 -0.99 5.25 8.84
C SER A 305 -0.32 4.08 8.13
N ARG A 306 0.93 3.74 8.45
CA ARG A 306 1.58 2.51 7.96
C ARG A 306 0.74 1.27 8.27
N TRP A 307 -0.06 1.24 9.33
CA TRP A 307 -0.94 0.08 9.59
C TRP A 307 -2.05 -0.09 8.56
N ALA A 308 -2.45 0.97 7.86
CA ALA A 308 -3.54 0.89 6.89
C ALA A 308 -3.20 -0.05 5.71
N VAL A 309 -1.92 -0.17 5.31
CA VAL A 309 -1.53 -1.12 4.26
C VAL A 309 -1.59 -2.58 4.75
N GLU A 310 -1.26 -2.83 6.02
CA GLU A 310 -1.43 -4.16 6.63
C GLU A 310 -2.91 -4.56 6.66
N GLU A 311 -3.80 -3.64 7.03
CA GLU A 311 -5.25 -3.84 6.95
C GLU A 311 -5.71 -4.08 5.51
N CYS A 312 -5.20 -3.31 4.54
CA CYS A 312 -5.48 -3.54 3.11
C CYS A 312 -5.07 -4.95 2.69
N PHE A 313 -3.87 -5.42 3.08
CA PHE A 313 -3.42 -6.77 2.78
C PHE A 313 -4.30 -7.83 3.44
N GLN A 314 -4.69 -7.65 4.70
CA GLN A 314 -5.57 -8.60 5.38
C GLN A 314 -6.93 -8.69 4.67
N THR A 315 -7.59 -7.55 4.44
CA THR A 315 -8.89 -7.53 3.73
C THR A 315 -8.76 -8.06 2.31
N ALA A 316 -7.74 -7.65 1.56
CA ALA A 316 -7.57 -8.09 0.17
C ALA A 316 -7.27 -9.59 0.06
N LYS A 317 -6.50 -10.17 0.99
CA LYS A 317 -6.27 -11.63 1.03
C LYS A 317 -7.53 -12.38 1.44
N GLN A 318 -8.15 -11.99 2.56
CA GLN A 318 -9.28 -12.72 3.14
C GLN A 318 -10.59 -12.58 2.34
N GLU A 319 -10.85 -11.41 1.77
CA GLU A 319 -12.15 -11.10 1.13
C GLU A 319 -12.06 -11.00 -0.40
N CYS A 320 -10.88 -10.71 -0.96
CA CYS A 320 -10.69 -10.42 -2.39
C CYS A 320 -9.70 -11.39 -3.07
N GLY A 321 -9.28 -12.44 -2.37
CA GLY A 321 -8.36 -13.49 -2.83
C GLY A 321 -7.06 -12.98 -3.43
N LEU A 322 -6.46 -11.94 -2.84
CA LEU A 322 -5.15 -11.42 -3.25
C LEU A 322 -4.07 -12.52 -3.28
N ASP A 323 -4.14 -13.51 -2.39
CA ASP A 323 -3.25 -14.67 -2.32
C ASP A 323 -3.84 -15.99 -2.85
N ASP A 324 -5.11 -16.01 -3.25
CA ASP A 324 -5.85 -17.18 -3.76
C ASP A 324 -5.63 -17.42 -5.28
N TYR A 325 -4.37 -17.43 -5.73
CA TYR A 325 -4.04 -17.62 -7.15
C TYR A 325 -3.07 -18.75 -7.47
N GLN A 326 -3.30 -19.34 -8.64
CA GLN A 326 -2.48 -20.40 -9.22
C GLN A 326 -1.75 -19.97 -10.50
N VAL A 327 -1.89 -18.69 -10.91
CA VAL A 327 -1.17 -18.14 -12.06
C VAL A 327 0.35 -18.21 -11.85
N ARG A 328 1.08 -18.52 -12.92
CA ARG A 328 2.54 -18.68 -12.90
C ARG A 328 3.28 -17.67 -13.77
N ARG A 329 2.59 -17.12 -14.77
CA ARG A 329 3.16 -16.16 -15.72
C ARG A 329 3.11 -14.74 -15.16
N TYR A 330 4.05 -13.92 -15.59
CA TYR A 330 4.18 -12.52 -15.17
C TYR A 330 2.92 -11.70 -15.50
N PRO A 331 2.39 -11.71 -16.74
CA PRO A 331 1.10 -11.05 -17.03
C PRO A 331 -0.06 -11.61 -16.20
N GLY A 332 -0.08 -12.92 -15.96
CA GLY A 332 -1.12 -13.57 -15.16
C GLY A 332 -1.14 -13.07 -13.71
N TRP A 333 0.04 -12.87 -13.11
CA TRP A 333 0.17 -12.29 -11.76
C TRP A 333 -0.41 -10.87 -11.73
N HIS A 334 -0.02 -10.03 -12.68
CA HIS A 334 -0.48 -8.64 -12.75
C HIS A 334 -2.00 -8.57 -12.95
N ARG A 335 -2.56 -9.38 -13.83
CA ARG A 335 -4.02 -9.47 -14.05
C ARG A 335 -4.77 -9.90 -12.79
N HIS A 336 -4.31 -10.95 -12.11
CA HIS A 336 -4.94 -11.42 -10.87
C HIS A 336 -4.93 -10.34 -9.80
N MET A 337 -3.76 -9.73 -9.57
CA MET A 337 -3.60 -8.69 -8.56
C MET A 337 -4.48 -7.48 -8.86
N THR A 338 -4.61 -7.09 -10.13
CA THR A 338 -5.53 -6.00 -10.53
C THR A 338 -6.97 -6.32 -10.16
N LEU A 339 -7.45 -7.52 -10.47
CA LEU A 339 -8.84 -7.90 -10.18
C LEU A 339 -9.11 -7.97 -8.67
N ALA A 340 -8.18 -8.52 -7.89
CA ALA A 340 -8.26 -8.51 -6.43
C ALA A 340 -8.29 -7.07 -5.88
N MET A 341 -7.48 -6.17 -6.44
CA MET A 341 -7.49 -4.75 -6.08
C MET A 341 -8.78 -4.05 -6.51
N THR A 342 -9.35 -4.36 -7.67
CA THR A 342 -10.66 -3.86 -8.12
C THR A 342 -11.75 -4.24 -7.12
N ALA A 343 -11.80 -5.51 -6.71
CA ALA A 343 -12.75 -5.99 -5.71
C ALA A 343 -12.55 -5.26 -4.37
N HIS A 344 -11.29 -5.10 -3.94
CA HIS A 344 -10.96 -4.40 -2.70
C HIS A 344 -11.38 -2.91 -2.75
N ALA A 345 -11.11 -2.21 -3.84
CA ALA A 345 -11.52 -0.82 -4.04
C ALA A 345 -13.05 -0.67 -4.00
N CYS A 346 -13.78 -1.57 -4.67
CA CYS A 346 -15.24 -1.58 -4.63
C CYS A 346 -15.77 -1.77 -3.21
N LEU A 347 -15.22 -2.72 -2.45
CA LEU A 347 -15.62 -2.96 -1.05
C LEU A 347 -15.32 -1.75 -0.16
N THR A 348 -14.16 -1.13 -0.30
CA THR A 348 -13.81 0.08 0.47
C THR A 348 -14.77 1.23 0.17
N VAL A 349 -15.08 1.49 -1.09
CA VAL A 349 -16.02 2.56 -1.48
C VAL A 349 -17.45 2.27 -0.97
N LEU A 350 -17.91 1.02 -1.05
CA LEU A 350 -19.22 0.65 -0.53
C LEU A 350 -19.30 0.86 0.99
N ARG A 351 -18.26 0.47 1.74
CA ARG A 351 -18.18 0.70 3.18
C ARG A 351 -18.17 2.20 3.52
N ALA A 352 -17.41 3.00 2.78
CA ALA A 352 -17.37 4.45 2.97
C ALA A 352 -18.76 5.08 2.76
N ARG A 353 -19.45 4.72 1.67
CA ARG A 353 -20.81 5.23 1.38
C ARG A 353 -21.83 4.82 2.45
N GLN A 354 -21.73 3.60 2.99
CA GLN A 354 -22.61 3.14 4.08
C GLN A 354 -22.43 3.98 5.34
N LEU A 355 -21.18 4.25 5.73
CA LEU A 355 -20.87 5.10 6.89
C LEU A 355 -21.36 6.54 6.70
N ASP A 356 -21.34 7.06 5.46
CA ASP A 356 -21.87 8.39 5.16
C ASP A 356 -23.40 8.43 5.29
N THR A 357 -24.10 7.37 4.84
CA THR A 357 -25.56 7.24 5.04
C THR A 357 -25.91 7.15 6.52
N GLU A 358 -25.22 6.31 7.29
CA GLU A 358 -25.47 6.15 8.73
C GLU A 358 -25.25 7.47 9.48
N LYS A 359 -24.20 8.24 9.15
CA LYS A 359 -23.97 9.57 9.72
C LYS A 359 -25.09 10.55 9.39
N ALA A 360 -25.57 10.56 8.14
CA ALA A 360 -26.66 11.43 7.70
C ALA A 360 -28.00 11.10 8.38
N GLU A 361 -28.22 9.83 8.76
CA GLU A 361 -29.39 9.41 9.53
C GLU A 361 -29.28 9.79 11.02
N THR A 362 -28.07 9.80 11.59
CA THR A 362 -27.84 10.17 13.00
C THR A 362 -27.81 11.67 13.27
N ASP A 363 -27.42 12.49 12.30
CA ASP A 363 -27.41 13.96 12.39
C ASP A 363 -28.50 14.55 11.49
N PRO A 364 -29.79 14.61 11.92
CA PRO A 364 -30.82 15.25 11.11
C PRO A 364 -30.46 16.72 10.90
N PRO A 365 -30.78 17.31 9.72
CA PRO A 365 -30.48 18.70 9.45
C PRO A 365 -31.13 19.55 10.54
N SER A 366 -30.30 20.35 11.22
CA SER A 366 -30.75 21.35 12.18
C SER A 366 -31.88 22.15 11.54
N SER A 367 -33.09 22.02 12.07
CA SER A 367 -34.22 22.86 11.68
C SER A 367 -33.83 24.31 11.97
N SER A 368 -33.46 25.04 10.93
CA SER A 368 -33.31 26.49 10.97
C SER A 368 -34.67 27.08 11.36
N SER A 369 -34.75 27.63 12.58
CA SER A 369 -35.83 28.51 13.05
C SER A 369 -35.32 29.94 13.09
#